data_AF-A0A2M8F183-F1
#
_entry.id   AF-A0A2M8F183-F1
#
_cell.length_a   1.000
_cell.length_b   1.000
_cell.length_c   1.000
_cell.angle_alpha   90.00
_cell.angle_beta   90.00
_cell.angle_gamma   90.00
#
_symmetry.space_group_name_H-M   'P 1'
#
loop_
_entity.id
_entity.type
_entity.pdbx_description
1 polymer ?
#
loop_
_entity_poly.entity_id
_entity_poly.type
_entity_poly.pdbx_seq_one_letter_code
_entity_poly.pdbx_strand_id
1 'polypeptide(L)'
;MKTVNISIPDNLASQIDLLLGEQEYASRSEVVRTALRIFFTLDNISHPRELSTFQKRPLNEIENDMREAGHPPKLINNILSGLKKSSFYK
;
A
#
# COMPACT_ATOMS: atom_id res chain seq x y z
N MET A 1 -15.59 -8.93 0.47
CA MET A 1 -15.06 -7.89 1.39
C MET A 1 -14.85 -8.53 2.75
N LYS A 2 -13.73 -8.26 3.42
CA LYS A 2 -13.54 -8.70 4.81
C LYS A 2 -14.24 -7.72 5.74
N THR A 3 -15.08 -8.22 6.62
CA THR A 3 -15.73 -7.43 7.67
C THR A 3 -14.90 -7.53 8.94
N VAL A 4 -14.72 -6.41 9.63
CA VAL A 4 -14.03 -6.34 10.92
C VAL A 4 -14.99 -5.76 11.93
N ASN A 5 -15.16 -6.45 13.06
CA ASN A 5 -15.92 -5.95 14.18
C ASN A 5 -14.96 -5.24 15.13
N ILE A 6 -15.30 -4.01 15.50
CA ILE A 6 -14.54 -3.21 16.45
C ILE A 6 -15.45 -2.76 17.58
N SER A 7 -14.94 -2.82 18.80
CA SER A 7 -15.59 -2.23 19.96
C SER A 7 -14.93 -0.88 20.24
N ILE A 8 -15.74 0.15 20.44
CA ILE A 8 -15.27 1.49 20.76
C ILE A 8 -15.95 2.00 22.04
N PRO A 9 -15.28 2.87 22.81
CA PRO A 9 -15.89 3.54 23.96
C PRO A 9 -17.14 4.35 23.59
N ASP A 10 -18.10 4.44 24.51
CA ASP A 10 -19.40 5.11 24.26
C ASP A 10 -19.25 6.58 23.88
N ASN A 11 -18.31 7.29 24.51
CA ASN A 11 -18.03 8.68 24.18
C ASN A 11 -17.56 8.86 22.73
N LEU A 12 -16.77 7.92 22.20
CA LEU A 12 -16.32 7.94 20.81
C LEU A 12 -17.46 7.58 19.86
N ALA A 13 -18.33 6.65 20.24
CA ALA A 13 -19.52 6.32 19.47
C ALA A 13 -20.43 7.55 19.30
N SER A 14 -20.65 8.32 20.38
CA SER A 14 -21.42 9.57 20.32
C SER A 14 -20.79 10.61 19.38
N GLN A 15 -19.46 10.74 19.36
CA GLN A 15 -18.77 11.65 18.44
C GLN A 15 -18.94 11.24 16.98
N ILE A 16 -18.87 9.94 16.67
CA ILE A 16 -19.11 9.44 15.31
C ILE A 16 -20.54 9.78 14.86
N ASP A 17 -21.52 9.66 15.75
CA ASP A 17 -22.92 9.98 15.43
C ASP A 17 -23.15 11.47 15.18
N LEU A 18 -22.43 12.35 15.88
CA LEU A 18 -22.46 13.79 15.61
C LEU A 18 -21.92 14.12 14.21
N LEU A 19 -20.77 13.54 13.84
CA LEU A 19 -20.17 13.72 12.50
C LEU A 19 -21.09 13.23 11.36
N LEU A 20 -21.93 12.23 11.64
CA LEU A 20 -22.95 11.79 10.69
C LEU A 20 -24.13 12.76 10.62
N GLY A 21 -24.53 13.34 11.75
CA GLY A 21 -25.55 14.39 11.81
C GLY A 21 -25.18 15.65 11.02
N GLU A 22 -23.88 15.96 10.96
CA GLU A 22 -23.31 17.07 10.19
C GLU A 22 -23.23 16.79 8.67
N GLN A 23 -23.59 15.57 8.23
CA GLN A 23 -23.55 15.11 6.84
C GLN A 23 -22.14 15.14 6.20
N GLU A 24 -21.08 15.21 7.00
CA GLU A 24 -19.70 15.13 6.50
C GLU A 24 -19.34 13.73 5.99
N TYR A 25 -20.04 12.69 6.50
CA TYR A 25 -19.81 11.29 6.16
C TYR A 25 -21.12 10.56 5.86
N ALA A 26 -21.07 9.59 4.95
CA ALA A 26 -22.25 8.81 4.58
C ALA A 26 -22.54 7.63 5.52
N SER A 27 -21.56 7.19 6.33
CA SER A 27 -21.75 6.07 7.27
C SER A 27 -20.71 6.04 8.39
N ARG A 28 -21.04 5.39 9.53
CA ARG A 28 -20.08 5.13 10.64
C ARG A 28 -18.80 4.45 10.15
N SER A 29 -18.95 3.50 9.22
CA SER A 29 -17.82 2.78 8.65
C SER A 29 -16.90 3.69 7.83
N GLU A 30 -17.43 4.73 7.22
CA GLU A 30 -16.64 5.72 6.48
C GLU A 30 -15.83 6.60 7.42
N VAL A 31 -16.45 7.09 8.51
CA VAL A 31 -15.76 7.85 9.56
C VAL A 31 -14.54 7.08 10.06
N VAL A 32 -14.73 5.81 10.44
CA VAL A 32 -13.64 4.96 10.94
C VAL A 32 -12.56 4.71 9.88
N ARG A 33 -12.95 4.44 8.63
CA ARG A 33 -11.98 4.23 7.54
C ARG A 33 -11.14 5.49 7.28
N THR A 34 -11.77 6.66 7.31
CA THR A 34 -11.09 7.94 7.10
C THR A 34 -10.15 8.23 8.26
N ALA A 35 -10.58 8.05 9.51
CA ALA A 35 -9.74 8.22 10.69
C ALA A 35 -8.51 7.30 10.65
N LEU A 36 -8.69 6.02 10.35
CA LEU A 36 -7.58 5.07 10.19
C LEU A 36 -6.64 5.47 9.05
N ARG A 37 -7.19 5.92 7.91
CA ARG A 37 -6.36 6.38 6.78
C ARG A 37 -5.51 7.57 7.18
N ILE A 38 -6.08 8.56 7.86
CA ILE A 38 -5.35 9.73 8.33
C ILE A 38 -4.26 9.29 9.32
N PHE A 39 -4.61 8.48 10.32
CA PHE A 39 -3.67 7.97 11.30
C PHE A 39 -2.47 7.27 10.65
N PHE A 40 -2.72 6.30 9.77
CA PHE A 40 -1.63 5.60 9.07
C PHE A 40 -0.88 6.50 8.10
N THR A 41 -1.54 7.49 7.50
CA THR A 41 -0.86 8.43 6.59
C THR A 41 0.07 9.32 7.38
N LEU A 42 -0.38 9.87 8.52
CA LEU A 42 0.41 10.71 9.42
C LEU A 42 1.58 9.92 10.04
N ASP A 43 1.34 8.68 10.46
CA ASP A 43 2.42 7.78 10.93
C ASP A 43 3.47 7.52 9.84
N ASN A 44 3.05 7.42 8.57
CA ASN A 44 3.95 7.25 7.43
C ASN A 44 4.69 8.54 7.00
N ILE A 45 4.33 9.73 7.51
CA ILE A 45 5.09 10.97 7.25
C ILE A 45 6.47 10.91 7.91
N SER A 46 6.63 10.10 8.98
CA SER A 46 7.91 9.91 9.67
C SER A 46 9.01 9.27 8.82
N HIS A 47 8.65 8.63 7.70
CA HIS A 47 9.60 8.15 6.71
C HIS A 47 9.41 9.00 5.45
N PRO A 48 10.14 10.12 5.29
CA PRO A 48 10.28 10.70 3.97
C PRO A 48 10.66 9.54 3.05
N ARG A 49 9.85 9.27 2.02
CA ARG A 49 10.24 8.31 0.99
C ARG A 49 11.48 8.88 0.33
N GLU A 50 12.64 8.49 0.84
CA GLU A 50 13.90 8.87 0.26
C GLU A 50 13.86 8.41 -1.19
N LEU A 51 14.03 9.36 -2.11
CA LEU A 51 14.22 9.05 -3.51
C LEU A 51 15.58 8.36 -3.61
N SER A 52 15.58 7.03 -3.50
CA SER A 52 16.78 6.24 -3.70
C SER A 52 17.15 6.27 -5.17
N THR A 53 18.44 6.45 -5.46
CA THR A 53 18.95 6.28 -6.81
C THR A 53 18.74 4.83 -7.27
N PHE A 54 18.36 4.65 -8.53
CA PHE A 54 18.23 3.31 -9.09
C PHE A 54 19.59 2.62 -9.11
N GLN A 55 19.72 1.52 -8.36
CA GLN A 55 20.92 0.68 -8.37
C GLN A 55 20.73 -0.46 -9.37
N LYS A 56 21.53 -0.48 -10.44
CA LYS A 56 21.51 -1.53 -11.46
C LYS A 56 21.97 -2.85 -10.83
N ARG A 57 21.05 -3.81 -10.70
CA ARG A 57 21.34 -5.17 -10.25
C ARG A 57 21.56 -6.10 -11.44
N PRO A 58 22.45 -7.10 -11.39
CA PRO A 58 22.60 -8.06 -12.48
C PRO A 58 21.29 -8.78 -12.82
N LEU A 59 20.99 -8.94 -14.12
CA LEU A 59 19.76 -9.59 -14.58
C LEU A 59 19.60 -11.03 -14.05
N ASN A 60 20.72 -11.73 -13.86
CA ASN A 60 20.73 -13.10 -13.32
C ASN A 60 20.27 -13.13 -11.84
N GLU A 61 20.61 -12.11 -11.06
CA GLU A 61 20.14 -12.01 -9.67
C GLU A 61 18.64 -11.74 -9.63
N ILE A 62 18.17 -10.82 -10.47
CA ILE A 62 16.73 -10.52 -10.60
C ILE A 62 15.97 -11.78 -11.02
N GLU A 63 16.51 -12.56 -11.95
CA GLU A 63 15.91 -13.83 -12.38
C GLU A 63 15.79 -14.84 -11.22
N ASN A 64 16.84 -14.99 -10.42
CA ASN A 64 16.85 -15.91 -9.29
C ASN A 64 15.88 -15.47 -8.19
N ASP A 65 15.88 -14.20 -7.79
CA ASP A 65 14.95 -13.65 -6.80
C ASP A 65 13.49 -13.89 -7.22
N MET A 66 13.18 -13.68 -8.51
CA MET A 66 11.83 -13.87 -9.01
C MET A 66 11.41 -15.34 -9.05
N ARG A 67 12.35 -16.26 -9.28
CA ARG A 67 12.10 -17.70 -9.17
C ARG A 67 11.86 -18.11 -7.72
N GLU A 68 12.67 -17.62 -6.79
CA GLU A 68 12.54 -17.89 -5.35
C GLU A 68 11.21 -17.33 -4.80
N ALA A 69 10.76 -16.19 -5.29
CA ALA A 69 9.46 -15.61 -4.98
C ALA A 69 8.26 -16.39 -5.57
N GLY A 70 8.50 -17.47 -6.34
CA GLY A 70 7.46 -18.35 -6.88
C GLY A 70 6.73 -17.78 -8.11
N HIS A 71 7.34 -16.85 -8.85
CA HIS A 71 6.72 -16.29 -10.05
C HIS A 71 6.79 -17.26 -11.24
N PRO A 72 5.78 -17.24 -12.14
CA PRO A 72 5.76 -18.15 -13.28
C PRO A 72 6.84 -17.78 -14.31
N PRO A 73 7.48 -18.76 -14.97
CA PRO A 73 8.63 -18.54 -15.84
C PRO A 73 8.33 -17.60 -17.02
N LYS A 74 7.09 -17.62 -17.52
CA LYS A 74 6.63 -16.71 -18.58
C LYS A 74 6.68 -15.23 -18.15
N LEU A 75 6.32 -14.94 -16.90
CA LEU A 75 6.36 -13.58 -16.35
C LEU A 75 7.81 -13.12 -16.19
N ILE A 76 8.67 -13.98 -15.65
CA ILE A 76 10.10 -13.71 -15.45
C ILE A 76 10.76 -13.36 -16.79
N ASN A 77 10.55 -14.20 -17.82
CA ASN A 77 11.12 -13.97 -19.15
C ASN A 77 10.64 -12.66 -19.79
N ASN A 78 9.34 -12.33 -19.65
CA ASN A 78 8.80 -11.07 -20.16
C ASN A 78 9.45 -9.87 -19.47
N ILE A 79 9.59 -9.91 -18.14
CA ILE A 79 10.22 -8.84 -17.36
C ILE A 79 11.70 -8.69 -17.73
N LEU A 80 12.47 -9.79 -17.78
CA LEU A 80 13.87 -9.75 -18.18
C LEU A 80 14.05 -9.21 -19.61
N SER A 81 13.16 -9.57 -20.54
CA SER A 81 13.20 -9.05 -21.91
C SER A 81 12.92 -7.53 -21.97
N GLY A 82 12.03 -7.03 -21.12
CA GLY A 82 11.75 -5.61 -20.98
C GLY A 82 12.93 -4.86 -20.36
N LEU A 83 13.52 -5.42 -19.31
CA LEU A 83 14.69 -4.86 -18.65
C LEU A 83 15.87 -4.76 -19.63
N LYS A 84 16.17 -5.83 -20.39
CA LYS A 84 17.22 -5.83 -21.43
C LYS A 84 17.07 -4.73 -22.48
N LYS A 85 15.84 -4.31 -22.78
CA LYS A 85 15.56 -3.23 -23.74
C LYS A 85 15.72 -1.84 -23.16
N SER A 86 15.71 -1.72 -21.83
CA SER A 86 15.86 -0.43 -21.17
C SER A 86 17.28 0.13 -21.34
N SER A 87 17.40 1.46 -21.42
CA SER A 87 18.68 2.16 -21.52
C SER A 87 19.63 1.85 -20.36
N PHE A 88 19.10 1.47 -19.20
CA PHE A 88 19.87 1.15 -18.01
C PHE A 88 20.59 -0.20 -18.08
N TYR A 89 20.08 -1.15 -18.89
CA TYR A 89 20.63 -2.50 -19.04
C TYR A 89 21.25 -2.78 -20.42
N LYS A 90 21.38 -1.74 -21.26
CA LYS A 90 22.27 -1.78 -22.42
C LYS A 90 23.72 -1.99 -22.00
#